data_AF-A0A3C0K9E6-F1
#
_entry.id   AF-A0A3C0K9E6-F1
#
_cell.length_a   1.000
_cell.length_b   1.000
_cell.length_c   1.000
_cell.angle_alpha   90.00
_cell.angle_beta   90.00
_cell.angle_gamma   90.00
#
_symmetry.space_group_name_H-M   'P 1'
#
loop_
_entity.id
_entity.type
_entity.pdbx_description
1 polymer ?
#
loop_
_entity_poly.entity_id
_entity_poly.type
_entity_poly.pdbx_seq_one_letter_code
_entity_poly.pdbx_strand_id
1 'polypeptide(L)'
;SETLTHVRITNAVFPQTFVIPLSETMTITQMHVPVDDTHNYWYAFFTSFDGPVDKQTMREQRLASVTLPGYVPKAGRHNDWGFNAEEQVNRTFLGMGERDINVHDQWACESMGAIQDRTREHLGTTDKAIAMYRRMLLDAIDSVAAGGTPPGIGDAALHDQIHGPDTVDGIAPAQGWQDWWLAQVRQRRDNAPWRNRLAPGSVTASDEATT
;
A
#
# COMPACT_ATOMS: atom_id res chain seq x y z
N SER A 1 33.60 1.52 -5.00
CA SER A 1 32.77 0.42 -4.50
C SER A 1 31.43 0.53 -5.21
N GLU A 2 31.29 -0.12 -6.38
CA GLU A 2 30.08 -0.03 -7.24
C GLU A 2 29.49 -1.43 -7.51
N THR A 3 29.80 -2.41 -6.66
CA THR A 3 29.36 -3.80 -6.88
C THR A 3 27.95 -4.07 -6.36
N LEU A 4 27.45 -3.25 -5.43
CA LEU A 4 26.15 -3.40 -4.80
C LEU A 4 25.33 -2.12 -4.94
N THR A 5 24.01 -2.28 -5.02
CA THR A 5 23.03 -1.20 -5.06
C THR A 5 21.83 -1.55 -4.18
N HIS A 6 21.16 -0.53 -3.64
CA HIS A 6 19.87 -0.71 -2.98
C HIS A 6 18.75 -0.77 -4.02
N VAL A 7 17.88 -1.76 -3.89
CA VAL A 7 16.77 -2.00 -4.81
C VAL A 7 15.49 -2.09 -4.01
N ARG A 8 14.56 -1.18 -4.32
CA ARG A 8 13.20 -1.20 -3.78
C ARG A 8 12.22 -1.21 -4.94
N ILE A 9 11.43 -2.27 -5.05
CA ILE A 9 10.39 -2.44 -6.07
C ILE A 9 9.04 -2.30 -5.40
N THR A 10 8.30 -1.28 -5.83
CA THR A 10 6.91 -1.02 -5.46
C THR A 10 6.06 -1.02 -6.71
N ASN A 11 4.81 -1.45 -6.60
CA ASN A 11 3.90 -1.53 -7.74
C ASN A 11 2.62 -0.77 -7.46
N ALA A 12 2.07 -0.12 -8.48
CA ALA A 12 0.71 0.37 -8.47
C ALA A 12 -0.17 -0.60 -9.28
N VAL A 13 -1.31 -0.98 -8.72
CA VAL A 13 -2.38 -1.70 -9.40
C VAL A 13 -3.52 -0.70 -9.58
N PHE A 14 -3.73 -0.30 -10.83
CA PHE A 14 -4.80 0.61 -11.20
C PHE A 14 -6.17 -0.02 -10.84
N PRO A 15 -7.16 0.74 -10.32
CA PRO A 15 -7.20 2.21 -10.23
C PRO A 15 -6.92 2.81 -8.85
N GLN A 16 -6.59 2.03 -7.82
CA GLN A 16 -6.50 2.59 -6.46
C GLN A 16 -5.69 1.77 -5.48
N THR A 17 -4.79 0.92 -5.99
CA THR A 17 -4.05 -0.03 -5.17
C THR A 17 -2.56 0.15 -5.38
N PHE A 18 -1.80 -0.02 -4.32
CA PHE A 18 -0.35 -0.11 -4.42
C PHE A 18 0.17 -1.17 -3.46
N VAL A 19 1.30 -1.76 -3.83
CA VAL A 19 1.92 -2.88 -3.14
C VAL A 19 3.34 -2.45 -2.80
N ILE A 20 3.70 -2.52 -1.53
CA ILE A 20 5.00 -2.11 -1.00
C ILE A 20 5.62 -3.18 -0.09
N PRO A 21 6.96 -3.27 -0.05
CA PRO A 21 7.65 -4.09 0.93
C PRO A 21 7.69 -3.36 2.28
N LEU A 22 7.19 -4.02 3.33
CA LEU A 22 7.42 -3.60 4.72
C LEU A 22 8.75 -4.17 5.25
N SER A 23 9.04 -5.42 4.87
CA SER A 23 10.31 -6.09 5.12
C SER A 23 10.59 -7.06 3.97
N GLU A 24 11.71 -7.80 4.05
CA GLU A 24 12.02 -8.86 3.10
C GLU A 24 10.92 -9.93 3.03
N THR A 25 10.23 -10.19 4.15
CA THR A 25 9.23 -11.26 4.30
C THR A 25 7.79 -10.76 4.45
N MET A 26 7.55 -9.45 4.52
CA MET A 26 6.22 -8.88 4.69
C MET A 26 5.90 -7.86 3.60
N THR A 27 4.77 -8.06 2.93
CA THR A 27 4.22 -7.13 1.93
C THR A 27 2.98 -6.45 2.48
N ILE A 28 2.84 -5.15 2.18
CA ILE A 28 1.60 -4.41 2.42
C ILE A 28 0.98 -4.09 1.06
N THR A 29 -0.24 -4.56 0.87
CA THR A 29 -1.11 -4.09 -0.22
C THR A 29 -2.07 -3.07 0.37
N GLN A 30 -2.09 -1.86 -0.18
CA GLN A 30 -2.97 -0.80 0.28
C GLN A 30 -3.95 -0.41 -0.81
N MET A 31 -5.20 -0.14 -0.42
CA MET A 31 -6.27 0.27 -1.32
C MET A 31 -6.95 1.52 -0.78
N HIS A 32 -7.15 2.51 -1.65
CA HIS A 32 -7.97 3.69 -1.34
C HIS A 32 -9.32 3.53 -2.01
N VAL A 33 -10.35 3.18 -1.26
CA VAL A 33 -11.68 2.89 -1.80
C VAL A 33 -12.56 4.14 -1.62
N PRO A 34 -12.99 4.80 -2.70
CA PRO A 34 -13.86 5.97 -2.63
C PRO A 34 -15.16 5.67 -1.88
N VAL A 35 -15.56 6.59 -1.00
CA VAL A 35 -16.88 6.60 -0.35
C VAL A 35 -17.75 7.67 -1.00
N ASP A 36 -17.19 8.85 -1.17
CA ASP A 36 -17.78 10.01 -1.85
C ASP A 36 -16.67 10.88 -2.47
N ASP A 37 -17.02 12.07 -2.95
CA ASP A 37 -16.08 12.99 -3.62
C ASP A 37 -14.93 13.49 -2.71
N THR A 38 -15.08 13.36 -1.40
CA THR A 38 -14.19 13.94 -0.38
C THR A 38 -13.65 12.93 0.63
N HIS A 39 -14.16 11.69 0.63
CA HIS A 39 -13.75 10.64 1.56
C HIS A 39 -13.43 9.32 0.85
N ASN A 40 -12.44 8.61 1.39
CA ASN A 40 -12.13 7.23 1.02
C ASN A 40 -11.82 6.40 2.27
N TYR A 41 -12.00 5.10 2.16
CA TYR A 41 -11.41 4.15 3.10
C TYR A 41 -10.02 3.73 2.64
N TRP A 42 -9.05 3.85 3.54
CA TRP A 42 -7.71 3.32 3.34
C TRP A 42 -7.59 1.92 3.98
N TYR A 43 -7.67 0.89 3.14
CA TYR A 43 -7.48 -0.50 3.53
C TYR A 43 -6.01 -0.89 3.40
N ALA A 44 -5.52 -1.70 4.35
CA ALA A 44 -4.19 -2.29 4.31
C ALA A 44 -4.28 -3.79 4.56
N PHE A 45 -3.68 -4.57 3.67
CA PHE A 45 -3.58 -6.02 3.73
C PHE A 45 -2.12 -6.40 3.96
N PHE A 46 -1.86 -7.14 5.03
CA PHE A 46 -0.53 -7.60 5.38
C PHE A 46 -0.38 -9.06 4.97
N THR A 47 0.57 -9.32 4.07
CA THR A 47 0.90 -10.66 3.59
C THR A 47 2.29 -11.02 4.05
N SER A 48 2.37 -11.99 4.97
CA SER A 48 3.63 -12.58 5.41
C SER A 48 3.99 -13.78 4.57
N PHE A 49 5.26 -13.90 4.23
CA PHE A 49 5.85 -15.01 3.49
C PHE A 49 6.73 -15.90 4.36
N ASP A 50 6.79 -15.64 5.67
CA ASP A 50 7.57 -16.42 6.64
C ASP A 50 6.66 -16.99 7.73
N GLY A 51 6.40 -16.23 8.81
CA GLY A 51 5.49 -16.62 9.89
C GLY A 51 4.08 -16.01 9.80
N PRO A 52 3.08 -16.50 10.55
CA PRO A 52 1.77 -15.87 10.61
C PRO A 52 1.87 -14.43 11.13
N VAL A 53 1.01 -13.56 10.59
CA VAL A 53 0.86 -12.18 11.07
C VAL A 53 0.25 -12.18 12.47
N ASP A 54 0.82 -11.41 13.40
CA ASP A 54 0.23 -11.17 14.72
C ASP A 54 -0.97 -10.21 14.60
N LYS A 55 -2.14 -10.80 14.32
CA LYS A 55 -3.38 -10.05 14.09
C LYS A 55 -3.79 -9.19 15.28
N GLN A 56 -3.52 -9.64 16.51
CA GLN A 56 -3.91 -8.91 17.72
C GLN A 56 -3.07 -7.65 17.85
N THR A 57 -1.75 -7.78 17.81
CA THR A 57 -0.83 -6.64 17.90
C THR A 57 -1.11 -5.62 16.80
N MET A 58 -1.30 -6.07 15.56
CA MET A 58 -1.61 -5.17 14.44
C MET A 58 -2.94 -4.44 14.61
N ARG A 59 -3.96 -5.14 15.14
CA ARG A 59 -5.26 -4.54 15.42
C ARG A 59 -5.15 -3.51 16.54
N GLU A 60 -4.48 -3.85 17.64
CA GLU A 60 -4.29 -2.94 18.79
C GLU A 60 -3.57 -1.66 18.37
N GLN A 61 -2.49 -1.79 17.58
CA GLN A 61 -1.78 -0.64 17.01
C GLN A 61 -2.69 0.25 16.17
N ARG A 62 -3.51 -0.33 15.28
CA ARG A 62 -4.46 0.45 14.47
C ARG A 62 -5.54 1.10 15.32
N LEU A 63 -6.11 0.40 16.30
CA LEU A 63 -7.16 0.93 17.18
C LEU A 63 -6.65 2.05 18.09
N ALA A 64 -5.35 2.11 18.37
CA ALA A 64 -4.76 3.20 19.11
C ALA A 64 -4.90 4.55 18.38
N SER A 65 -4.90 4.58 17.03
CA SER A 65 -4.94 5.82 16.26
C SER A 65 -6.27 6.15 15.60
N VAL A 66 -7.28 5.27 15.67
CA VAL A 66 -8.60 5.50 15.05
C VAL A 66 -9.77 5.40 16.04
N THR A 67 -10.91 5.94 15.65
CA THR A 67 -12.19 5.84 16.37
C THR A 67 -13.14 4.88 15.66
N LEU A 68 -13.84 4.04 16.42
CA LEU A 68 -14.83 3.08 15.91
C LEU A 68 -16.25 3.67 15.96
N PRO A 69 -17.21 3.17 15.14
CA PRO A 69 -17.06 2.09 14.15
C PRO A 69 -16.47 2.55 12.81
N GLY A 70 -16.32 3.85 12.60
CA GLY A 70 -15.94 4.43 11.30
C GLY A 70 -14.47 4.28 10.92
N TYR A 71 -13.61 3.80 11.83
CA TYR A 71 -12.15 3.79 11.67
C TYR A 71 -11.56 5.17 11.32
N VAL A 72 -12.17 6.24 11.85
CA VAL A 72 -11.77 7.63 11.57
C VAL A 72 -10.49 7.96 12.35
N PRO A 73 -9.43 8.49 11.69
CA PRO A 73 -8.20 8.89 12.37
C PRO A 73 -8.44 9.90 13.50
N LYS A 74 -7.73 9.73 14.63
CA LYS A 74 -7.76 10.66 15.77
C LYS A 74 -6.96 11.94 15.47
N ALA A 75 -5.90 11.81 14.68
CA ALA A 75 -5.12 12.94 14.15
C ALA A 75 -5.62 13.29 12.75
N GLY A 76 -5.64 14.57 12.42
CA GLY A 76 -6.11 15.08 11.13
C GLY A 76 -6.01 16.60 11.06
N ARG A 77 -6.51 17.18 9.96
CA ARG A 77 -6.55 18.66 9.81
C ARG A 77 -7.19 19.39 11.00
N HIS A 78 -8.15 18.78 11.70
CA HIS A 78 -8.84 19.39 12.85
C HIS A 78 -7.97 19.60 14.10
N ASN A 79 -6.82 18.94 14.19
CA ASN A 79 -5.86 19.09 15.29
C ASN A 79 -4.42 19.20 14.79
N ASP A 80 -4.24 19.78 13.59
CA ASP A 80 -2.94 19.96 12.95
C ASP A 80 -2.10 18.67 12.92
N TRP A 81 -2.77 17.52 12.74
CA TRP A 81 -2.16 16.18 12.72
C TRP A 81 -1.32 15.86 13.97
N GLY A 82 -1.57 16.56 15.08
CA GLY A 82 -0.80 16.42 16.32
C GLY A 82 0.58 17.09 16.26
N PHE A 83 0.78 18.06 15.38
CA PHE A 83 2.05 18.79 15.24
C PHE A 83 2.56 19.35 16.58
N ASN A 84 3.85 19.11 16.84
CA ASN A 84 4.57 19.59 18.00
C ASN A 84 5.89 20.24 17.57
N ALA A 85 5.99 21.56 17.73
CA ALA A 85 7.18 22.33 17.36
C ALA A 85 8.43 21.98 18.19
N GLU A 86 8.26 21.65 19.49
CA GLU A 86 9.38 21.23 20.33
C GLU A 86 9.92 19.87 19.86
N GLU A 87 9.03 18.94 19.52
CA GLU A 87 9.41 17.66 18.92
C GLU A 87 10.11 17.85 17.58
N GLN A 88 9.61 18.77 16.75
CA GLN A 88 10.20 19.07 15.44
C GLN A 88 11.67 19.46 15.55
N VAL A 89 11.98 20.31 16.53
CA VAL A 89 13.32 20.83 16.75
C VAL A 89 14.25 19.77 17.34
N ASN A 90 13.74 18.92 18.23
CA ASN A 90 14.59 18.09 19.09
C ASN A 90 14.59 16.60 18.75
N ARG A 91 13.64 16.10 17.94
CA ARG A 91 13.43 14.66 17.79
C ARG A 91 13.02 14.20 16.39
N THR A 92 11.88 14.65 15.87
CA THR A 92 11.36 14.18 14.57
C THR A 92 11.36 15.33 13.56
N PHE A 93 11.64 15.06 12.29
CA PHE A 93 11.74 16.15 11.30
C PHE A 93 10.41 16.88 11.05
N LEU A 94 9.29 16.17 11.17
CA LEU A 94 7.95 16.74 10.92
C LEU A 94 7.21 17.14 12.20
N GLY A 95 7.69 16.76 13.39
CA GLY A 95 7.00 17.05 14.65
C GLY A 95 5.65 16.34 14.80
N MET A 96 5.43 15.22 14.12
CA MET A 96 4.14 14.51 14.08
C MET A 96 4.20 13.11 14.71
N GLY A 97 5.14 12.89 15.63
CA GLY A 97 5.33 11.62 16.31
C GLY A 97 5.98 10.53 15.44
N GLU A 98 6.47 9.50 16.13
CA GLU A 98 7.08 8.30 15.54
C GLU A 98 6.17 7.07 15.62
N ARG A 99 5.09 7.15 16.42
CA ARG A 99 4.25 5.99 16.78
C ARG A 99 3.23 5.62 15.71
N ASP A 100 2.72 6.59 14.96
CA ASP A 100 1.79 6.36 13.86
C ASP A 100 2.33 7.00 12.59
N ILE A 101 3.06 6.22 11.81
CA ILE A 101 3.63 6.71 10.55
C ILE A 101 2.55 7.10 9.54
N ASN A 102 1.32 6.55 9.64
CA ASN A 102 0.26 6.85 8.69
C ASN A 102 -0.21 8.30 8.78
N VAL A 103 0.01 9.00 9.91
CA VAL A 103 -0.37 10.41 10.04
C VAL A 103 0.42 11.29 9.06
N HIS A 104 1.61 10.85 8.65
CA HIS A 104 2.48 11.57 7.72
C HIS A 104 1.90 11.54 6.30
N ASP A 105 1.48 10.37 5.84
CA ASP A 105 0.78 10.21 4.56
C ASP A 105 -0.60 10.89 4.60
N GLN A 106 -1.32 10.76 5.72
CA GLN A 106 -2.59 11.43 5.92
C GLN A 106 -2.45 12.96 5.80
N TRP A 107 -1.44 13.54 6.43
CA TRP A 107 -1.12 14.96 6.29
C TRP A 107 -0.79 15.34 4.84
N ALA A 108 0.05 14.55 4.17
CA ALA A 108 0.41 14.81 2.77
C ALA A 108 -0.82 14.78 1.84
N CYS A 109 -1.75 13.84 2.06
CA CYS A 109 -3.00 13.77 1.31
C CYS A 109 -3.99 14.88 1.65
N GLU A 110 -4.25 15.12 2.94
CA GLU A 110 -5.28 16.05 3.39
C GLU A 110 -4.87 17.52 3.25
N SER A 111 -3.58 17.83 3.32
CA SER A 111 -3.05 19.21 3.27
C SER A 111 -3.36 19.91 1.94
N MET A 112 -3.47 19.15 0.85
CA MET A 112 -3.91 19.57 -0.48
C MET A 112 -5.38 20.05 -0.53
N GLY A 113 -6.16 19.75 0.50
CA GLY A 113 -7.59 20.03 0.58
C GLY A 113 -8.44 18.84 0.10
N ALA A 114 -9.74 18.88 0.41
CA ALA A 114 -10.66 17.78 0.10
C ALA A 114 -10.71 17.45 -1.40
N ILE A 115 -10.62 18.47 -2.24
CA ILE A 115 -10.45 18.36 -3.70
C ILE A 115 -9.31 19.30 -4.09
N GLN A 116 -8.20 18.74 -4.56
CA GLN A 116 -7.05 19.53 -5.02
C GLN A 116 -7.40 20.34 -6.27
N ASP A 117 -7.23 21.66 -6.21
CA ASP A 117 -7.28 22.52 -7.40
C ASP A 117 -6.02 22.31 -8.25
N ARG A 118 -6.21 21.68 -9.41
CA ARG A 118 -5.12 21.34 -10.34
C ARG A 118 -4.85 22.45 -11.36
N THR A 119 -5.64 23.52 -11.41
CA THR A 119 -5.44 24.62 -12.38
C THR A 119 -4.15 25.41 -12.13
N ARG A 120 -3.60 25.29 -10.92
CA ARG A 120 -2.39 25.99 -10.45
C ARG A 120 -1.22 25.05 -10.19
N GLU A 121 -1.42 23.75 -10.40
CA GLU A 121 -0.42 22.73 -10.12
C GLU A 121 0.70 22.74 -11.16
N HIS A 122 1.95 22.63 -10.70
CA HIS A 122 3.12 22.56 -11.56
C HIS A 122 3.89 21.28 -11.24
N LEU A 123 3.68 20.24 -12.05
CA LEU A 123 4.34 18.95 -11.87
C LEU A 123 5.84 19.05 -12.21
N GLY A 124 6.67 18.46 -11.36
CA GLY A 124 8.10 18.34 -11.55
C GLY A 124 8.51 17.12 -12.37
N THR A 125 9.81 17.00 -12.67
CA THR A 125 10.37 15.88 -13.45
C THR A 125 10.11 14.51 -12.82
N THR A 126 9.97 14.45 -11.49
CA THR A 126 9.70 13.24 -10.71
C THR A 126 8.23 12.80 -10.79
N ASP A 127 7.31 13.68 -11.18
CA ASP A 127 5.87 13.42 -11.18
C ASP A 127 5.36 12.73 -12.47
N LYS A 128 6.28 12.16 -13.26
CA LYS A 128 5.93 11.43 -14.49
C LYS A 128 4.90 10.32 -14.26
N ALA A 129 5.01 9.61 -13.14
CA ALA A 129 4.06 8.57 -12.78
C ALA A 129 2.66 9.16 -12.51
N ILE A 130 2.57 10.32 -11.85
CA ILE A 130 1.29 11.01 -11.59
C ILE A 130 0.66 11.45 -12.91
N ALA A 131 1.44 12.05 -13.81
CA ALA A 131 0.95 12.46 -15.13
C ALA A 131 0.44 11.28 -15.97
N MET A 132 1.19 10.17 -15.98
CA MET A 132 0.79 8.93 -16.66
C MET A 132 -0.49 8.35 -16.07
N TYR A 133 -0.57 8.27 -14.74
CA TYR A 133 -1.72 7.73 -14.01
C TYR A 133 -3.00 8.50 -14.32
N ARG A 134 -2.91 9.84 -14.34
CA ARG A 134 -4.07 10.70 -14.63
C ARG A 134 -4.57 10.52 -16.05
N ARG A 135 -3.67 10.31 -17.02
CA ARG A 135 -4.07 9.99 -18.39
C ARG A 135 -4.80 8.64 -18.46
N MET A 136 -4.24 7.61 -17.83
CA MET A 136 -4.89 6.29 -17.74
C MET A 136 -6.28 6.37 -17.08
N LEU A 137 -6.43 7.22 -16.06
CA LEU A 137 -7.72 7.42 -15.38
C LEU A 137 -8.75 8.10 -16.29
N LEU A 138 -8.36 9.13 -17.04
CA LEU A 138 -9.25 9.77 -18.02
C LEU A 138 -9.67 8.79 -19.11
N ASP A 139 -8.72 8.03 -19.67
CA ASP A 139 -9.01 7.02 -20.69
C ASP A 139 -9.96 5.92 -20.15
N ALA A 140 -9.80 5.54 -18.88
CA ALA A 140 -10.68 4.58 -18.21
C ALA A 140 -12.09 5.14 -18.01
N ILE A 141 -12.22 6.42 -17.64
CA ILE A 141 -13.52 7.12 -17.52
C ILE A 141 -14.22 7.16 -18.88
N ASP A 142 -13.51 7.53 -19.94
CA ASP A 142 -14.06 7.57 -21.30
C ASP A 142 -14.50 6.17 -21.76
N SER A 143 -13.71 5.14 -21.45
CA SER A 143 -14.04 3.74 -21.76
C SER A 143 -15.33 3.30 -21.08
N VAL A 144 -15.52 3.63 -19.80
CA VAL A 144 -16.75 3.34 -19.05
C VAL A 144 -17.94 4.13 -19.61
N ALA A 145 -17.75 5.41 -19.93
CA ALA A 145 -18.79 6.25 -20.50
C ALA A 145 -19.29 5.73 -21.87
N ALA A 146 -18.41 5.07 -22.64
CA ALA A 146 -18.75 4.40 -23.88
C ALA A 146 -19.38 2.99 -23.70
N GLY A 147 -19.59 2.54 -22.46
CA GLY A 147 -20.15 1.21 -22.14
C GLY A 147 -19.13 0.07 -22.14
N GLY A 148 -17.83 0.38 -22.14
CA GLY A 148 -16.75 -0.60 -22.07
C GLY A 148 -16.31 -0.95 -20.65
N THR A 149 -15.30 -1.82 -20.54
CA THR A 149 -14.67 -2.22 -19.27
C THR A 149 -13.32 -1.51 -19.11
N PRO A 150 -13.07 -0.80 -18.00
CA PRO A 150 -11.79 -0.13 -17.76
C PRO A 150 -10.70 -1.13 -17.35
N PRO A 151 -9.41 -0.76 -17.45
CA PRO A 151 -8.33 -1.60 -16.95
C PRO A 151 -8.44 -1.82 -15.44
N GLY A 152 -7.93 -2.95 -14.95
CA GLY A 152 -7.88 -3.27 -13.52
C GLY A 152 -9.15 -3.90 -12.95
N ILE A 153 -10.22 -4.05 -13.75
CA ILE A 153 -11.36 -4.89 -13.35
C ILE A 153 -10.93 -6.35 -13.40
N GLY A 154 -10.91 -7.01 -12.23
CA GLY A 154 -10.50 -8.40 -12.11
C GLY A 154 -11.54 -9.35 -12.72
N ASP A 155 -11.05 -10.32 -13.50
CA ASP A 155 -11.83 -11.47 -13.93
C ASP A 155 -11.62 -12.62 -12.93
N ALA A 156 -12.70 -13.05 -12.27
CA ALA A 156 -12.64 -14.14 -11.30
C ALA A 156 -12.13 -15.45 -11.91
N ALA A 157 -12.36 -15.68 -13.21
CA ALA A 157 -11.86 -16.86 -13.92
C ALA A 157 -10.34 -16.88 -14.05
N LEU A 158 -9.67 -15.72 -13.90
CA LEU A 158 -8.22 -15.60 -13.97
C LEU A 158 -7.55 -15.65 -12.59
N HIS A 159 -8.32 -15.79 -11.49
CA HIS A 159 -7.79 -15.80 -10.12
C HIS A 159 -6.56 -16.70 -9.96
N ASP A 160 -6.66 -17.95 -10.41
CA ASP A 160 -5.59 -18.94 -10.24
C ASP A 160 -4.33 -18.61 -11.06
N GLN A 161 -4.42 -17.68 -12.01
CA GLN A 161 -3.33 -17.23 -12.87
C GLN A 161 -2.69 -15.92 -12.38
N ILE A 162 -3.29 -15.25 -11.39
CA ILE A 162 -2.83 -13.96 -10.86
C ILE A 162 -2.07 -14.19 -9.56
N HIS A 163 -0.79 -13.87 -9.54
CA HIS A 163 0.08 -14.06 -8.38
C HIS A 163 0.75 -12.78 -7.88
N GLY A 164 0.53 -11.65 -8.53
CA GLY A 164 1.21 -10.40 -8.21
C GLY A 164 0.32 -9.17 -8.36
N PRO A 165 0.91 -7.97 -8.37
CA PRO A 165 2.36 -7.73 -8.39
C PRO A 165 3.03 -7.97 -7.03
N ASP A 166 4.30 -8.37 -7.06
CA ASP A 166 5.14 -8.63 -5.89
C ASP A 166 6.16 -7.51 -5.68
N THR A 167 6.74 -7.42 -4.49
CA THR A 167 7.67 -6.35 -4.11
C THR A 167 8.96 -6.86 -3.49
N VAL A 168 10.03 -6.08 -3.54
CA VAL A 168 11.29 -6.35 -2.82
C VAL A 168 11.84 -5.06 -2.23
N ASP A 169 12.53 -5.18 -1.10
CA ASP A 169 13.46 -4.18 -0.59
C ASP A 169 14.73 -4.93 -0.16
N GLY A 170 15.89 -4.58 -0.73
CA GLY A 170 17.14 -5.19 -0.33
C GLY A 170 18.36 -4.70 -1.11
N ILE A 171 19.52 -5.24 -0.76
CA ILE A 171 20.80 -4.94 -1.40
C ILE A 171 21.07 -5.99 -2.49
N ALA A 172 21.22 -5.52 -3.73
CA ALA A 172 21.43 -6.36 -4.90
C ALA A 172 22.79 -6.06 -5.56
N PRO A 173 23.31 -6.97 -6.41
CA PRO A 173 24.38 -6.63 -7.33
C PRO A 173 23.99 -5.43 -8.21
N ALA A 174 24.90 -4.48 -8.41
CA ALA A 174 24.62 -3.27 -9.20
C ALA A 174 24.27 -3.60 -10.67
N GLN A 175 24.88 -4.66 -11.22
CA GLN A 175 24.51 -5.26 -12.50
C GLN A 175 23.65 -6.50 -12.27
N GLY A 176 22.57 -6.66 -13.03
CA GLY A 176 21.69 -7.83 -12.94
C GLY A 176 20.68 -7.76 -11.79
N TRP A 177 20.46 -6.59 -11.18
CA TRP A 177 19.47 -6.42 -10.13
C TRP A 177 18.05 -6.78 -10.59
N GLN A 178 17.75 -6.64 -11.89
CA GLN A 178 16.48 -7.01 -12.50
C GLN A 178 16.19 -8.51 -12.34
N ASP A 179 17.17 -9.35 -12.62
CA ASP A 179 17.03 -10.80 -12.46
C ASP A 179 17.04 -11.19 -10.98
N TRP A 180 17.84 -10.48 -10.18
CA TRP A 180 17.92 -10.68 -8.74
C TRP A 180 16.55 -10.49 -8.07
N TRP A 181 15.83 -9.38 -8.31
CA TRP A 181 14.57 -9.15 -7.60
C TRP A 181 13.49 -10.17 -8.00
N LEU A 182 13.48 -10.58 -9.28
CA LEU A 182 12.59 -11.65 -9.76
C LEU A 182 12.92 -13.00 -9.10
N ALA A 183 14.20 -13.30 -8.88
CA ALA A 183 14.63 -14.48 -8.14
C ALA A 183 14.21 -14.40 -6.66
N GLN A 184 14.42 -13.26 -5.99
CA GLN A 184 14.03 -13.06 -4.60
C GLN A 184 12.53 -13.23 -4.39
N VAL A 185 11.71 -12.64 -5.26
CA VAL A 185 10.24 -12.77 -5.20
C VAL A 185 9.80 -14.22 -5.39
N ARG A 186 10.36 -14.93 -6.37
CA ARG A 186 10.06 -16.36 -6.58
C ARG A 186 10.45 -17.19 -5.38
N GLN A 187 11.67 -17.03 -4.87
CA GLN A 187 12.16 -17.76 -3.70
C GLN A 187 11.30 -17.51 -2.46
N ARG A 188 10.97 -16.24 -2.18
CA ARG A 188 10.10 -15.87 -1.06
C ARG A 188 8.74 -16.55 -1.17
N ARG A 189 8.14 -16.52 -2.36
CA ARG A 189 6.84 -17.13 -2.61
C ARG A 189 6.90 -18.66 -2.49
N ASP A 190 7.91 -19.28 -3.08
CA ASP A 190 8.10 -20.73 -3.07
C ASP A 190 8.34 -21.30 -1.67
N ASN A 191 8.99 -20.51 -0.80
CA ASN A 191 9.24 -20.88 0.59
C ASN A 191 8.10 -20.50 1.55
N ALA A 192 7.05 -19.84 1.07
CA ALA A 192 5.96 -19.39 1.94
C ALA A 192 5.18 -20.57 2.53
N PRO A 193 4.84 -20.55 3.83
CA PRO A 193 4.22 -21.69 4.52
C PRO A 193 2.82 -22.02 4.01
N TRP A 194 2.14 -21.06 3.37
CA TRP A 194 0.80 -21.21 2.84
C TRP A 194 0.75 -21.78 1.42
N ARG A 195 1.87 -21.83 0.68
CA ARG A 195 1.89 -22.30 -0.71
C ARG A 195 1.43 -23.75 -0.85
N ASN A 196 1.78 -24.61 0.10
CA ASN A 196 1.39 -26.02 0.10
C ASN A 196 -0.02 -26.27 0.70
N ARG A 197 -0.63 -25.27 1.35
CA ARG A 197 -1.98 -25.37 1.95
C ARG A 197 -3.11 -25.01 0.99
N LEU A 198 -2.77 -24.42 -0.15
CA LEU A 198 -3.71 -24.05 -1.21
C LEU A 198 -3.93 -25.18 -2.24
N ALA A 199 -3.28 -26.34 -2.06
CA ALA A 199 -3.61 -27.52 -2.85
C ALA A 199 -5.08 -27.94 -2.54
N PRO A 200 -5.93 -28.20 -3.55
CA PRO A 200 -7.32 -28.55 -3.33
C PRO A 200 -7.41 -29.82 -2.46
N GLY A 201 -7.92 -29.65 -1.22
CA GLY A 201 -8.12 -30.74 -0.25
C GLY A 201 -7.63 -30.49 1.18
N SER A 202 -6.91 -29.40 1.49
CA SER A 202 -6.27 -29.22 2.80
C SER A 202 -6.86 -28.14 3.74
N VAL A 203 -8.02 -27.55 3.44
CA VAL A 203 -8.67 -26.64 4.40
C VAL A 203 -9.62 -27.44 5.30
N THR A 204 -9.11 -28.00 6.38
CA THR A 204 -9.95 -28.35 7.53
C THR A 204 -10.29 -27.06 8.26
N ALA A 205 -11.57 -26.70 8.25
CA ALA A 205 -12.10 -25.61 9.05
C ALA A 205 -11.91 -25.95 10.53
N SER A 206 -10.89 -25.35 11.15
CA SER A 206 -10.78 -25.26 12.59
C SER A 206 -10.03 -23.98 12.93
N ASP A 207 -10.78 -22.89 13.04
CA ASP A 207 -10.55 -21.88 14.05
C ASP A 207 -11.93 -21.29 14.36
N GLU A 208 -12.60 -21.97 15.28
CA GLU A 208 -13.86 -21.58 15.87
C GLU A 208 -13.75 -20.18 16.46
N ALA A 209 -14.85 -19.45 16.28
CA ALA A 209 -15.19 -18.25 17.01
C ALA A 209 -14.84 -18.39 18.50
N THR A 210 -14.06 -17.46 19.02
CA THR A 210 -14.10 -17.14 20.44
C THR A 210 -14.51 -15.69 20.56
N THR A 211 -15.71 -15.56 21.14
CA THR A 211 -16.48 -14.42 21.65
C THR A 211 -15.72 -13.13 21.94
#